data_AF-A0A1J6I5M7-F1
#
_entry.id   AF-A0A1J6I5M7-F1
#
_cell.length_a   1.000
_cell.length_b   1.000
_cell.length_c   1.000
_cell.angle_alpha   90.00
_cell.angle_beta   90.00
_cell.angle_gamma   90.00
#
_symmetry.space_group_name_H-M   'P 1'
#
loop_
_entity.id
_entity.type
_entity.pdbx_description
1 polymer ?
#
loop_
_entity_poly.entity_id
_entity_poly.type
_entity_poly.pdbx_seq_one_letter_code
_entity_poly.pdbx_strand_id
1 'polypeptide(L)'
;MASLTVLICLSGKCNSENNYVDYSVEGILIKEYATYNDLVTSISKQLALDLSSKLIKIEYKVEENCTPIKIHNDLSYKVYVELKKENREFGMYPLCITTTDKEVVAGGSLIQGNLMRIDDTDGVSKSDTIDTLALESVNSGEPIEVFELERDLIISKTNQR
;
A
#
# COMPACT_ATOMS: atom_id res chain seq x y z
N MET A 1 19.94 -4.64 -23.25
CA MET A 1 18.88 -5.09 -22.32
C MET A 1 17.56 -4.67 -22.92
N ALA A 2 16.59 -5.58 -23.00
CA ALA A 2 15.29 -5.28 -23.60
C ALA A 2 14.42 -4.43 -22.67
N SER A 3 13.57 -3.60 -23.27
CA SER A 3 12.77 -2.60 -22.59
C SER A 3 11.40 -2.49 -23.24
N LEU A 4 10.38 -2.19 -22.44
CA LEU A 4 9.00 -2.08 -22.88
C LEU A 4 8.52 -0.65 -22.69
N THR A 5 7.78 -0.15 -23.67
CA THR A 5 7.10 1.14 -23.57
C THR A 5 5.74 0.93 -22.92
N VAL A 6 5.44 1.76 -21.93
CA VAL A 6 4.24 1.65 -21.10
C VAL A 6 3.63 3.03 -20.92
N LEU A 7 2.30 3.11 -20.99
CA LEU A 7 1.55 4.30 -20.61
C LEU A 7 1.33 4.33 -19.09
N ILE A 8 1.43 5.53 -18.53
CA ILE A 8 1.07 5.87 -17.17
C ILE A 8 -0.15 6.76 -17.20
N CYS A 9 -1.12 6.46 -16.36
CA CYS A 9 -2.28 7.29 -16.07
C CYS A 9 -2.18 7.80 -14.63
N LEU A 10 -2.01 9.10 -14.43
CA LEU A 10 -1.87 9.73 -13.11
C LEU A 10 -3.13 10.50 -12.72
N SER A 11 -3.52 10.40 -11.45
CA SER A 11 -4.54 11.24 -10.80
C SER A 11 -5.94 11.17 -11.44
N GLY A 12 -6.28 10.01 -11.98
CA GLY A 12 -7.66 9.72 -12.37
C GLY A 12 -8.52 9.34 -11.17
N LYS A 13 -9.83 9.46 -11.35
CA LYS A 13 -10.85 8.97 -10.43
C LYS A 13 -11.38 7.64 -10.96
N CYS A 14 -11.58 6.65 -10.10
CA CYS A 14 -12.42 5.52 -10.48
C CYS A 14 -13.88 6.00 -10.49
N ASN A 15 -14.55 5.89 -11.64
CA ASN A 15 -15.99 6.08 -11.70
C ASN A 15 -16.72 4.87 -11.05
N SER A 16 -18.05 4.91 -11.00
CA SER A 16 -18.88 3.83 -10.45
C SER A 16 -18.73 2.48 -11.16
N GLU A 17 -18.12 2.47 -12.35
CA GLU A 17 -17.86 1.28 -13.16
C GLU A 17 -16.41 0.79 -13.03
N ASN A 18 -15.65 1.34 -12.08
CA ASN A 18 -14.24 1.00 -11.86
C ASN A 18 -13.36 1.32 -13.09
N ASN A 19 -13.75 2.34 -13.85
CA ASN A 19 -12.98 2.91 -14.94
C ASN A 19 -12.23 4.15 -14.43
N TYR A 20 -10.97 4.27 -14.81
CA TYR A 20 -10.12 5.40 -14.43
C TYR A 20 -10.40 6.55 -15.40
N VAL A 21 -10.90 7.69 -14.91
CA VAL A 21 -11.27 8.88 -15.72
C VAL A 21 -10.54 10.14 -15.22
N ASP A 22 -10.45 11.19 -16.05
CA ASP A 22 -9.80 12.48 -15.74
C ASP A 22 -8.30 12.38 -15.40
N TYR A 23 -7.59 11.43 -16.00
CA TYR A 23 -6.17 11.19 -15.76
C TYR A 23 -5.26 11.99 -16.72
N SER A 24 -4.08 12.36 -16.23
CA SER A 24 -2.96 12.77 -17.09
C SER A 24 -2.26 11.53 -17.64
N VAL A 25 -1.78 11.60 -18.88
CA VAL A 25 -1.10 10.48 -19.55
C VAL A 25 0.36 10.81 -19.83
N GLU A 26 1.23 9.89 -19.42
CA GLU A 26 2.65 9.93 -19.76
C GLU A 26 3.14 8.58 -20.25
N GLY A 27 4.26 8.55 -20.98
CA GLY A 27 4.90 7.32 -21.42
C GLY A 27 6.22 7.09 -20.70
N ILE A 28 6.46 5.87 -20.23
CA ILE A 28 7.75 5.48 -19.66
C ILE A 28 8.33 4.26 -20.37
N LEU A 29 9.64 4.10 -20.20
CA LEU A 29 10.37 2.92 -20.58
C LEU A 29 10.70 2.09 -19.34
N ILE A 30 10.20 0.85 -19.29
CA ILE A 30 10.53 -0.10 -18.22
C ILE A 30 11.50 -1.15 -18.72
N LYS A 31 12.35 -1.67 -17.84
CA LYS A 31 13.32 -2.73 -18.16
C LYS A 31 12.75 -4.09 -17.79
N GLU A 32 12.97 -5.09 -18.64
CA GLU A 32 12.44 -6.44 -18.39
C GLU A 32 13.00 -7.09 -17.12
N TYR A 33 14.27 -6.81 -16.80
CA TYR A 33 14.98 -7.39 -15.65
C TYR A 33 15.12 -6.42 -14.48
N ALA A 34 14.28 -5.39 -14.43
CA ALA A 34 14.22 -4.46 -13.31
C ALA A 34 13.52 -5.08 -12.09
N THR A 35 13.74 -4.48 -10.94
CA THR A 35 12.97 -4.73 -9.72
C THR A 35 11.73 -3.83 -9.66
N TYR A 36 10.82 -4.14 -8.74
CA TYR A 36 9.70 -3.26 -8.41
C TYR A 36 10.19 -1.87 -7.96
N ASN A 37 11.27 -1.80 -7.20
CA ASN A 37 11.83 -0.52 -6.75
C ASN A 37 12.38 0.32 -7.91
N ASP A 38 12.93 -0.31 -8.95
CA ASP A 38 13.34 0.39 -10.17
C ASP A 38 12.13 0.96 -10.92
N LEU A 39 11.01 0.23 -10.96
CA LEU A 39 9.74 0.73 -11.53
C LEU A 39 9.25 1.95 -10.74
N VAL A 40 9.15 1.85 -9.42
CA VAL A 40 8.73 2.96 -8.55
C VAL A 40 9.63 4.17 -8.76
N THR A 41 10.94 3.98 -8.80
CA THR A 41 11.91 5.07 -9.05
C THR A 41 11.69 5.72 -10.42
N SER A 42 11.44 4.91 -11.45
CA SER A 42 11.21 5.39 -12.81
C SER A 42 9.92 6.22 -12.90
N ILE A 43 8.84 5.75 -12.27
CA ILE A 43 7.56 6.45 -12.19
C ILE A 43 7.72 7.77 -11.42
N SER A 44 8.35 7.74 -10.24
CA SER A 44 8.53 8.94 -9.42
C SER A 44 9.37 9.99 -10.11
N LYS A 45 10.42 9.58 -10.83
CA LYS A 45 11.23 10.50 -11.62
C LYS A 45 10.43 11.12 -12.78
N GLN A 46 9.66 10.31 -13.49
CA GLN A 46 8.85 10.77 -14.62
C GLN A 46 7.80 11.78 -14.16
N LEU A 47 7.09 11.47 -13.08
CA LEU A 47 5.98 12.26 -12.56
C LEU A 47 6.43 13.35 -11.56
N ALA A 48 7.74 13.54 -11.36
CA ALA A 48 8.32 14.45 -10.37
C ALA A 48 7.72 14.29 -8.95
N LEU A 49 7.49 13.04 -8.52
CA LEU A 49 6.91 12.72 -7.22
C LEU A 49 7.98 12.62 -6.13
N ASP A 50 7.70 13.24 -4.98
CA ASP A 50 8.49 13.09 -3.77
C ASP A 50 8.01 11.86 -2.96
N LEU A 51 8.81 10.80 -3.00
CA LEU A 51 8.55 9.56 -2.28
C LEU A 51 8.74 9.67 -0.76
N SER A 52 9.34 10.75 -0.25
CA SER A 52 9.47 10.96 1.20
C SER A 52 8.13 11.36 1.83
N SER A 53 7.30 12.10 1.09
CA SER A 53 6.00 12.62 1.52
C SER A 53 4.80 11.87 0.93
N LYS A 54 4.98 11.10 -0.15
CA LYS A 54 3.89 10.38 -0.82
C LYS A 54 4.09 8.87 -0.83
N LEU A 55 2.98 8.14 -0.73
CA LEU A 55 2.88 6.72 -1.07
C LEU A 55 2.34 6.58 -2.48
N ILE A 56 2.89 5.64 -3.24
CA ILE A 56 2.45 5.32 -4.60
C ILE A 56 1.80 3.95 -4.60
N LYS A 57 0.58 3.89 -5.12
CA LYS A 57 -0.13 2.66 -5.46
C LYS A 57 -0.12 2.49 -6.98
N ILE A 58 0.37 1.34 -7.44
CA ILE A 58 0.50 1.01 -8.85
C ILE A 58 -0.47 -0.12 -9.18
N GLU A 59 -1.34 0.11 -10.16
CA GLU A 59 -2.33 -0.85 -10.61
C GLU A 59 -2.36 -0.93 -12.15
N TYR A 60 -2.84 -2.03 -12.70
CA TYR A 60 -3.15 -2.16 -14.12
C TYR A 60 -4.40 -3.01 -14.32
N LYS A 61 -5.06 -2.83 -15.45
CA LYS A 61 -6.31 -3.55 -15.77
C LYS A 61 -6.09 -4.37 -17.03
N VAL A 62 -6.42 -5.66 -16.98
CA VAL A 62 -6.29 -6.56 -18.14
C VAL A 62 -7.54 -6.49 -19.01
N GLU A 63 -8.72 -6.34 -18.40
CA GLU A 63 -10.01 -6.26 -19.07
C GLU A 63 -10.90 -5.21 -18.42
N GLU A 64 -11.75 -4.52 -19.20
CA GLU A 64 -12.60 -3.40 -18.75
C GLU A 64 -13.54 -3.72 -17.58
N ASN A 65 -13.86 -4.98 -17.29
CA ASN A 65 -14.77 -5.34 -16.21
C ASN A 65 -14.09 -6.06 -15.04
N CYS A 66 -12.77 -6.17 -15.07
CA CYS A 66 -11.99 -6.84 -14.04
C CYS A 66 -11.47 -5.85 -13.00
N THR A 67 -11.34 -6.31 -11.74
CA THR A 67 -10.66 -5.54 -10.69
C THR A 67 -9.20 -5.27 -11.10
N PRO A 68 -8.70 -4.03 -10.97
CA PRO A 68 -7.31 -3.73 -11.24
C PRO A 68 -6.37 -4.61 -10.42
N ILE A 69 -5.33 -5.11 -11.07
CA ILE A 69 -4.29 -5.92 -10.46
C ILE A 69 -3.23 -4.98 -9.88
N LYS A 70 -2.89 -5.19 -8.61
CA LYS A 70 -1.89 -4.39 -7.90
C LYS A 70 -0.48 -4.89 -8.20
N ILE A 71 0.44 -3.95 -8.41
CA ILE A 71 1.88 -4.20 -8.45
C ILE A 71 2.47 -3.64 -7.16
N HIS A 72 3.00 -4.51 -6.31
CA HIS A 72 3.49 -4.14 -4.99
C HIS A 72 4.77 -4.88 -4.55
N ASN A 73 5.33 -5.71 -5.43
CA ASN A 73 6.58 -6.45 -5.21
C ASN A 73 7.16 -6.94 -6.55
N ASP A 74 8.36 -7.53 -6.52
CA ASP A 74 9.05 -8.02 -7.71
C ASP A 74 8.27 -9.12 -8.47
N LEU A 75 7.49 -9.94 -7.76
CA LEU A 75 6.71 -11.01 -8.38
C LEU A 75 5.55 -10.44 -9.21
N SER A 76 4.76 -9.55 -8.63
CA SER A 76 3.67 -8.85 -9.33
C SER A 76 4.18 -7.99 -10.48
N TYR A 77 5.37 -7.38 -10.34
CA TYR A 77 6.03 -6.67 -11.44
C TYR A 77 6.43 -7.61 -12.58
N LYS A 78 7.02 -8.78 -12.28
CA LYS A 78 7.38 -9.77 -13.31
C LYS A 78 6.16 -10.27 -14.07
N VAL A 79 5.03 -10.51 -13.40
CA VAL A 79 3.78 -10.90 -14.07
C VAL A 79 3.34 -9.81 -15.06
N TYR A 80 3.39 -8.54 -14.65
CA TYR A 80 3.09 -7.41 -15.53
C TYR A 80 4.03 -7.35 -16.74
N VAL A 81 5.34 -7.52 -16.54
CA VAL A 81 6.34 -7.52 -17.61
C VAL A 81 6.08 -8.63 -18.62
N GLU A 82 5.82 -9.86 -18.17
CA GLU A 82 5.51 -10.98 -19.08
C GLU A 82 4.23 -10.73 -19.87
N LEU A 83 3.17 -10.24 -19.22
CA LEU A 83 1.93 -9.87 -19.91
C LEU A 83 2.15 -8.79 -20.98
N LYS A 84 2.94 -7.75 -20.66
CA LYS A 84 3.26 -6.65 -21.59
C LYS A 84 4.18 -7.10 -22.73
N LYS A 85 4.98 -8.16 -22.54
CA LYS A 85 5.79 -8.77 -23.61
C LYS A 85 4.92 -9.49 -24.63
N GLU A 86 3.86 -10.16 -24.16
CA GLU A 86 2.88 -10.83 -25.01
C GLU A 86 2.08 -9.81 -25.83
N ASN A 87 1.70 -8.68 -25.23
CA ASN A 87 0.98 -7.60 -25.92
C ASN A 87 1.78 -6.29 -25.93
N ARG A 88 2.55 -6.11 -27.00
CA ARG A 88 3.45 -4.95 -27.18
C ARG A 88 2.77 -3.67 -27.66
N GLU A 89 1.45 -3.68 -27.86
CA GLU A 89 0.72 -2.47 -28.19
C GLU A 89 0.90 -1.44 -27.07
N PHE A 90 1.30 -0.21 -27.42
CA PHE A 90 1.65 0.82 -26.45
C PHE A 90 0.51 1.14 -25.49
N GLY A 91 -0.72 1.23 -26.02
CA GLY A 91 -1.94 1.55 -25.27
C GLY A 91 -2.45 0.45 -24.35
N MET A 92 -1.99 -0.79 -24.49
CA MET A 92 -2.48 -1.91 -23.69
C MET A 92 -1.87 -1.93 -22.29
N TYR A 93 -2.69 -2.27 -21.30
CA TYR A 93 -2.28 -2.42 -19.90
C TYR A 93 -1.53 -1.19 -19.34
N PRO A 94 -2.14 0.02 -19.41
CA PRO A 94 -1.54 1.19 -18.80
C PRO A 94 -1.41 1.00 -17.28
N LEU A 95 -0.39 1.62 -16.71
CA LEU A 95 -0.21 1.69 -15.26
C LEU A 95 -1.04 2.86 -14.72
N CYS A 96 -2.01 2.55 -13.87
CA CYS A 96 -2.77 3.52 -13.11
C CYS A 96 -2.01 3.83 -11.81
N ILE A 97 -1.73 5.11 -11.59
CA ILE A 97 -0.93 5.59 -10.47
C ILE A 97 -1.81 6.43 -9.56
N THR A 98 -1.99 5.94 -8.33
CA THR A 98 -2.64 6.68 -7.26
C THR A 98 -1.61 7.09 -6.23
N THR A 99 -1.60 8.38 -5.88
CA THR A 99 -0.71 8.91 -4.84
C THR A 99 -1.50 9.33 -3.62
N THR A 100 -1.03 8.96 -2.43
CA THR A 100 -1.61 9.40 -1.16
C THR A 100 -0.53 10.08 -0.33
N ASP A 101 -0.87 11.15 0.38
CA ASP A 101 0.07 11.81 1.29
C ASP A 101 0.33 10.93 2.51
N LYS A 102 1.60 10.82 2.91
CA LYS A 102 1.99 10.21 4.17
C LYS A 102 1.58 11.16 5.28
N GLU A 103 0.72 10.70 6.20
CA GLU A 103 0.43 11.48 7.40
C GLU A 103 1.72 11.65 8.21
N VAL A 104 2.26 12.86 8.21
CA VAL A 104 3.24 13.23 9.22
C VAL A 104 2.43 13.48 10.48
N VAL A 105 2.42 12.52 11.40
CA VAL A 105 2.03 12.79 12.80
C VAL A 105 3.08 13.77 13.33
N ALA A 106 2.82 15.06 13.11
CA ALA A 106 3.51 16.11 13.83
C ALA A 106 3.18 15.88 15.30
N GLY A 107 4.20 15.65 16.13
CA GLY A 107 4.07 15.54 17.59
C GLY A 107 3.59 16.85 18.20
N GLY A 108 2.31 17.18 17.99
CA GLY A 108 1.63 18.36 18.47
C GLY A 108 0.59 17.96 19.50
N SER A 109 0.93 18.19 20.77
CA SER A 109 0.07 18.38 21.94
C SER A 109 -1.36 17.80 21.87
N LEU A 110 -1.56 16.64 22.51
CA LEU A 110 -2.89 16.20 22.94
C LEU A 110 -3.39 17.13 24.05
N ILE A 111 -4.06 18.21 23.66
CA ILE A 111 -5.01 18.87 24.54
C ILE A 111 -6.39 18.84 23.90
N GLN A 112 -7.25 18.09 24.58
CA GLN A 112 -8.69 18.27 24.72
C GLN A 112 -9.54 17.13 24.15
N GLY A 113 -9.87 16.19 25.03
CA GLY A 113 -10.90 15.18 24.81
C GLY A 113 -10.94 14.12 25.91
N ASN A 114 -11.42 14.50 27.11
CA ASN A 114 -11.82 13.63 28.23
C ASN A 114 -10.80 12.61 28.75
N LEU A 115 -9.94 13.06 29.68
CA LEU A 115 -9.36 12.17 30.69
C LEU A 115 -10.36 12.06 31.85
N MET A 116 -11.03 10.91 31.97
CA MET A 116 -11.73 10.55 33.20
C MET A 116 -10.67 10.38 34.30
N ARG A 117 -10.61 11.35 35.23
CA ARG A 117 -9.87 11.18 36.48
C ARG A 117 -10.60 10.12 37.30
N ILE A 118 -9.95 8.97 37.48
CA ILE A 118 -10.34 8.01 38.51
C ILE A 118 -9.49 8.39 39.73
N ASP A 119 -10.15 8.91 40.76
CA ASP A 119 -9.56 9.08 42.09
C ASP A 119 -9.48 7.68 42.73
N ASP A 120 -8.27 7.24 43.07
CA ASP A 120 -8.06 6.02 43.83
C ASP A 120 -8.34 6.28 45.32
N THR A 121 -9.45 5.73 45.82
CA THR A 121 -9.61 5.45 47.26
C THR A 121 -9.94 3.98 47.46
N ASP A 122 -9.01 3.30 48.13
CA ASP A 122 -9.13 2.07 48.95
C ASP A 122 -10.11 0.97 48.53
N GLY A 123 -9.57 -0.22 48.24
CA GLY A 123 -10.37 -1.45 48.20
C GLY A 123 -9.67 -2.68 47.63
N VAL A 124 -8.97 -3.42 48.48
CA VAL A 124 -8.38 -4.75 48.27
C VAL A 124 -9.33 -5.74 47.57
N SER A 125 -8.86 -6.48 46.55
CA SER A 125 -8.89 -7.98 46.46
C SER A 125 -8.80 -8.53 45.01
N LYS A 126 -7.67 -9.18 44.71
CA LYS A 126 -7.42 -10.39 43.88
C LYS A 126 -8.27 -10.65 42.62
N SER A 127 -7.59 -10.79 41.47
CA SER A 127 -7.68 -12.01 40.65
C SER A 127 -6.48 -12.11 39.69
N ASP A 128 -5.95 -13.32 39.58
CA ASP A 128 -4.67 -13.70 39.00
C ASP A 128 -4.60 -13.65 37.46
N THR A 129 -3.39 -13.34 36.99
CA THR A 129 -2.70 -13.77 35.76
C THR A 129 -3.48 -13.79 34.44
N ILE A 130 -3.16 -12.83 33.57
CA ILE A 130 -3.06 -13.08 32.12
C ILE A 130 -1.77 -12.41 31.64
N ASP A 131 -0.93 -13.20 30.99
CA ASP A 131 0.44 -12.89 30.60
C ASP A 131 0.55 -11.60 29.78
N THR A 132 1.14 -10.57 30.39
CA THR A 132 1.74 -9.45 29.67
C THR A 132 2.97 -9.97 28.94
N LEU A 133 2.82 -10.34 27.66
CA LEU A 133 3.99 -10.52 26.79
C LEU A 133 4.63 -9.16 26.54
N ALA A 134 5.54 -8.80 27.43
CA ALA A 134 6.51 -7.75 27.22
C ALA A 134 7.38 -8.15 26.01
N LEU A 135 7.20 -7.46 24.88
CA LEU A 135 8.23 -7.45 23.85
C LEU A 135 9.31 -6.49 24.33
N GLU A 136 10.29 -7.06 25.04
CA GLU A 136 11.54 -6.38 25.37
C GLU A 136 12.18 -5.88 24.07
N SER A 137 12.31 -4.55 23.95
CA SER A 137 13.00 -3.93 22.84
C SER A 137 14.49 -4.29 22.91
N VAL A 138 14.92 -5.23 22.09
CA VAL A 138 16.35 -5.34 21.77
C VAL A 138 16.67 -4.18 20.85
N ASN A 139 17.40 -3.20 21.39
CA ASN A 139 17.93 -2.07 20.64
C ASN A 139 18.86 -2.56 19.52
N SER A 140 18.33 -2.76 18.32
CA SER A 140 19.09 -2.66 17.08
C SER A 140 18.52 -1.51 16.28
N GLY A 141 19.32 -0.46 16.08
CA GLY A 141 18.92 0.81 15.46
C GLY A 141 18.60 0.72 13.97
N GLU A 142 17.54 -0.01 13.63
CA GLU A 142 16.84 0.08 12.34
C GLU A 142 15.33 0.24 12.62
N PRO A 143 14.63 1.12 11.89
CA PRO A 143 13.19 1.29 12.06
C PRO A 143 12.45 0.01 11.64
N ILE A 144 11.79 -0.64 12.60
CA ILE A 144 10.89 -1.76 12.33
C ILE A 144 9.62 -1.19 11.72
N GLU A 145 9.39 -1.47 10.44
CA GLU A 145 8.14 -1.17 9.75
C GLU A 145 7.06 -2.13 10.27
N VAL A 146 6.19 -1.64 11.16
CA VAL A 146 5.06 -2.40 11.68
C VAL A 146 3.96 -2.41 10.62
N PHE A 147 3.79 -3.54 9.95
CA PHE A 147 2.61 -3.77 9.11
C PHE A 147 1.45 -4.22 9.99
N GLU A 148 0.43 -3.39 10.12
CA GLU A 148 -0.89 -3.81 10.59
C GLU A 148 -1.50 -4.73 9.53
N LEU A 149 -1.37 -6.04 9.73
CA LEU A 149 -2.16 -7.02 8.99
C LEU A 149 -3.56 -6.99 9.62
N GLU A 150 -4.53 -6.36 8.95
CA GLU A 150 -5.96 -6.56 9.25
C GLU A 150 -6.24 -8.07 9.12
N ARG A 151 -6.17 -8.77 10.25
CA ARG A 151 -6.63 -10.15 10.35
C ARG A 151 -8.14 -10.08 10.46
N ASP A 152 -8.82 -10.34 9.36
CA ASP A 152 -10.19 -10.86 9.42
C ASP A 152 -10.16 -12.17 10.21
N LEU A 153 -10.49 -12.07 11.50
CA LEU A 153 -10.66 -13.21 12.38
C LEU A 153 -11.97 -13.91 11.99
N ILE A 154 -11.93 -14.81 11.01
CA ILE A 154 -13.07 -15.67 10.70
C ILE A 154 -13.18 -16.73 11.81
N ILE A 155 -14.01 -16.46 12.81
CA ILE A 155 -14.44 -17.47 13.77
C ILE A 155 -15.48 -18.35 13.07
N SER A 156 -15.07 -19.52 12.56
CA SER A 156 -16.02 -20.55 12.15
C SER A 156 -16.50 -21.32 13.38
N LYS A 157 -17.73 -21.05 13.82
CA LYS A 157 -18.42 -21.86 14.83
C LYS A 157 -18.86 -23.18 14.18
N THR A 158 -18.18 -24.29 14.46
CA THR A 158 -18.70 -25.62 14.17
C THR A 158 -19.72 -25.99 15.24
N ASN A 159 -21.00 -25.74 14.97
CA ASN A 159 -22.07 -26.46 15.66
C ASN A 159 -22.03 -27.91 15.16
N GLN A 160 -21.46 -28.81 15.94
CA GLN A 160 -21.79 -30.22 15.86
C GLN A 160 -22.57 -30.61 17.12
N ARG A 161 -23.57 -31.45 16.83
CA ARG A 161 -24.83 -31.72 17.52
C ARG A 161 -24.69 -32.39 18.87
#